data_AF-A0A9D7J8J5-F1
#
_entry.id   AF-A0A9D7J8J5-F1
#
_cell.length_a   1.000
_cell.length_b   1.000
_cell.length_c   1.000
_cell.angle_alpha   90.00
_cell.angle_beta   90.00
_cell.angle_gamma   90.00
#
_symmetry.space_group_name_H-M   'P 1'
#
loop_
_entity.id
_entity.type
_entity.pdbx_description
1 polymer ?
#
loop_
_entity_poly.entity_id
_entity_poly.type
_entity_poly.pdbx_seq_one_letter_code
_entity_poly.pdbx_strand_id
1 'polypeptide(L)'
;MAIDPTPLLRINTLDLLMIWGDLVAAYYGRNGYGTDTAEIYAFRCADPGAAVRMRSDATQLADEGALAAAQGLHAVLGLFIQQYRAKVKVDGKLYGDWVAARPLTHRTEVQVCP
;
A
#
# COMPACT_ATOMS: atom_id res chain seq x y z
N MET A 1 -27.99 -14.22 3.34
CA MET A 1 -26.55 -13.96 3.45
C MET A 1 -26.35 -12.51 3.05
N ALA A 2 -26.19 -11.61 4.03
CA ALA A 2 -25.93 -10.21 3.73
C ALA A 2 -24.54 -10.13 3.08
N ILE A 3 -24.47 -9.54 1.89
CA ILE A 3 -23.19 -9.15 1.31
C ILE A 3 -22.69 -8.04 2.23
N ASP A 4 -21.71 -8.36 3.07
CA ASP A 4 -20.98 -7.36 3.83
C ASP A 4 -20.50 -6.33 2.80
N PRO A 5 -20.94 -5.06 2.86
CA PRO A 5 -20.54 -4.08 1.88
C PRO A 5 -19.11 -3.68 2.24
N THR A 6 -18.15 -4.56 1.95
CA THR A 6 -16.75 -4.18 1.89
C THR A 6 -16.73 -2.94 1.02
N PRO A 7 -16.40 -1.76 1.57
CA PRO A 7 -16.43 -0.54 0.78
C PRO A 7 -15.54 -0.81 -0.43
N LEU A 8 -16.12 -0.74 -1.63
CA LEU A 8 -15.39 -0.90 -2.88
C LEU A 8 -14.16 0.00 -2.75
N LEU A 9 -12.96 -0.59 -2.86
CA LEU A 9 -11.71 0.15 -2.78
C LEU A 9 -11.82 1.36 -3.71
N ARG A 10 -11.97 2.55 -3.14
CA ARG A 10 -12.08 3.80 -3.91
C ARG A 10 -10.69 4.32 -4.29
N ILE A 11 -9.79 3.40 -4.56
CA ILE A 11 -8.40 3.70 -4.88
C ILE A 11 -8.29 3.80 -6.39
N ASN A 12 -7.53 4.77 -6.85
CA ASN A 12 -7.25 4.93 -8.26
C ASN A 12 -6.48 3.71 -8.78
N THR A 13 -7.07 2.98 -9.75
CA THR A 13 -6.46 1.80 -10.37
C THR A 13 -5.10 2.10 -10.98
N LEU A 14 -4.88 3.31 -11.51
CA LEU A 14 -3.58 3.69 -12.06
C LEU A 14 -2.48 3.69 -10.98
N ASP A 15 -2.78 4.23 -9.80
CA ASP A 15 -1.83 4.27 -8.69
C ASP A 15 -1.50 2.86 -8.18
N LEU A 16 -2.48 1.96 -8.15
CA LEU A 16 -2.24 0.55 -7.81
C LEU A 16 -1.32 -0.14 -8.83
N LEU A 17 -1.49 0.14 -10.13
CA LEU A 17 -0.62 -0.38 -11.19
C LEU A 17 0.79 0.20 -11.12
N MET A 18 0.92 1.48 -10.76
CA MET A 18 2.23 2.09 -10.54
C MET A 18 2.97 1.44 -9.36
N ILE A 19 2.27 1.23 -8.24
CA ILE A 19 2.81 0.50 -7.08
C ILE A 19 3.26 -0.90 -7.49
N TRP A 20 2.44 -1.63 -8.27
CA TRP A 20 2.82 -2.94 -8.77
C TRP A 20 4.10 -2.90 -9.61
N GLY A 21 4.22 -1.91 -10.51
CA GLY A 21 5.44 -1.70 -11.29
C GLY A 21 6.67 -1.44 -10.41
N ASP A 22 6.52 -0.62 -9.37
CA ASP A 22 7.59 -0.34 -8.41
C ASP A 22 8.03 -1.61 -7.65
N LEU A 23 7.08 -2.47 -7.25
CA LEU A 23 7.35 -3.76 -6.61
C LEU A 23 8.06 -4.74 -7.54
N VAL A 24 7.65 -4.81 -8.82
CA VAL A 24 8.34 -5.64 -9.83
C VAL A 24 9.77 -5.14 -10.03
N ALA A 25 9.97 -3.83 -10.14
CA ALA A 25 11.31 -3.25 -10.28
C ALA A 25 12.18 -3.58 -9.06
N ALA A 26 11.65 -3.42 -7.84
CA ALA A 26 12.33 -3.80 -6.60
C ALA A 26 12.68 -5.30 -6.55
N TYR A 27 11.73 -6.19 -6.89
CA TYR A 27 11.95 -7.64 -6.91
C TYR A 27 13.12 -8.05 -7.80
N TYR A 28 13.29 -7.39 -8.95
CA TYR A 28 14.40 -7.65 -9.87
C TYR A 28 15.67 -6.82 -9.58
N GLY A 29 15.68 -6.00 -8.53
CA GLY A 29 16.79 -5.08 -8.23
C GLY A 29 17.01 -4.01 -9.30
N ARG A 30 15.94 -3.63 -10.02
CA ARG A 30 15.95 -2.70 -11.16
C ARG A 30 15.25 -1.37 -10.89
N ASN A 31 14.98 -1.05 -9.62
CA ASN A 31 14.48 0.29 -9.29
C ASN A 31 15.58 1.35 -9.58
N GLY A 32 15.24 2.63 -9.58
CA GLY A 32 16.17 3.72 -9.91
C GLY A 32 17.44 3.82 -9.04
N TYR A 33 17.53 3.04 -7.96
CA TYR A 33 18.66 2.98 -7.02
C TYR A 33 19.36 1.61 -6.97
N GLY A 34 18.91 0.63 -7.76
CA GLY A 34 19.46 -0.73 -7.78
C GLY A 34 19.23 -1.55 -6.50
N THR A 35 18.23 -1.18 -5.70
CA THR A 35 17.89 -1.85 -4.42
C THR A 35 16.66 -2.75 -4.56
N ASP A 36 16.46 -3.59 -3.55
CA ASP A 36 15.29 -4.47 -3.39
C ASP A 36 14.12 -3.76 -2.70
N THR A 37 14.11 -2.42 -2.66
CA THR A 37 13.12 -1.63 -1.89
C THR A 37 12.30 -0.72 -2.79
N ALA A 38 10.97 -0.79 -2.69
CA ALA A 38 10.05 0.16 -3.28
C ALA A 38 9.60 1.20 -2.25
N GLU A 39 9.64 2.49 -2.58
CA GLU A 39 9.07 3.55 -1.74
C GLU A 39 7.62 3.82 -2.16
N ILE A 40 6.68 3.56 -1.25
CA ILE A 40 5.24 3.71 -1.51
C ILE A 40 4.69 4.83 -0.62
N TYR A 41 3.94 5.74 -1.23
CA TYR A 41 3.32 6.85 -0.52
C TYR A 41 1.84 6.57 -0.25
N ALA A 42 1.38 6.84 0.98
CA ALA A 42 0.02 6.54 1.42
C ALA A 42 -1.05 7.22 0.55
N PHE A 43 -0.78 8.43 0.06
CA PHE A 43 -1.73 9.17 -0.78
C PHE A 43 -2.01 8.46 -2.12
N ARG A 44 -1.09 7.64 -2.64
CA ARG A 44 -1.32 6.81 -3.84
C ARG A 44 -2.28 5.66 -3.59
N CYS A 45 -2.42 5.26 -2.33
CA CYS A 45 -3.34 4.22 -1.91
C CYS A 45 -4.68 4.81 -1.42
N ALA A 46 -4.81 6.13 -1.29
CA ALA A 46 -6.03 6.77 -0.79
C ALA A 46 -7.03 7.11 -1.92
N ASP A 47 -8.29 7.34 -1.55
CA ASP A 47 -9.28 7.93 -2.46
C ASP A 47 -8.80 9.33 -2.90
N PRO A 48 -8.76 9.65 -4.21
CA PRO A 48 -8.40 10.98 -4.71
C PRO A 48 -9.19 12.11 -4.04
N GLY A 49 -10.46 11.87 -3.69
CA GLY A 49 -11.29 12.82 -2.95
C GLY A 49 -10.89 12.97 -1.48
N ALA A 50 -10.34 11.92 -0.86
CA ALA A 50 -9.82 11.95 0.50
C ALA A 50 -8.47 12.68 0.58
N ALA A 51 -7.60 12.52 -0.43
CA ALA A 51 -6.32 13.25 -0.52
C ALA A 51 -6.50 14.78 -0.53
N VAL A 52 -7.58 15.27 -1.15
CA VAL A 52 -7.95 16.69 -1.16
C VAL A 52 -8.57 17.13 0.19
N ARG A 53 -9.37 16.28 0.84
CA ARG A 53 -10.06 16.58 2.11
C ARG A 53 -9.20 16.43 3.36
N MET A 54 -8.08 15.70 3.30
CA MET A 54 -7.09 15.64 4.39
C MET A 54 -6.49 17.02 4.75
N ARG A 55 -6.70 18.05 3.91
CA ARG A 55 -6.33 19.45 4.20
C ARG A 55 -7.38 20.23 5.00
N SER A 56 -8.59 19.71 5.19
CA SER A 56 -9.74 20.54 5.62
C SER A 56 -10.34 20.19 6.98
N ASP A 57 -10.27 18.93 7.45
CA ASP A 57 -10.68 18.52 8.80
C ASP A 57 -9.87 17.28 9.21
N ALA A 58 -8.89 17.47 10.08
CA ALA A 58 -7.63 16.72 10.04
C ALA A 58 -7.63 15.35 10.75
N THR A 59 -8.64 15.00 11.56
CA THR A 59 -8.51 13.84 12.47
C THR A 59 -9.35 12.64 12.04
N GLN A 60 -10.65 12.82 11.77
CA GLN A 60 -11.56 11.69 11.52
C GLN A 60 -11.57 11.23 10.05
N LEU A 61 -11.46 12.17 9.09
CA LEU A 61 -11.30 11.87 7.66
C LEU A 61 -9.91 11.30 7.33
N ALA A 62 -8.90 11.65 8.14
CA ALA A 62 -7.55 11.09 8.00
C ALA A 62 -7.53 9.59 8.35
N ASP A 63 -8.28 9.17 9.36
CA ASP A 63 -8.32 7.77 9.80
C ASP A 63 -9.01 6.85 8.78
N GLU A 64 -10.14 7.28 8.20
CA GLU A 64 -10.83 6.49 7.15
C GLU A 64 -10.01 6.41 5.86
N GLY A 65 -9.40 7.53 5.44
CA GLY A 65 -8.53 7.57 4.27
C GLY A 65 -7.26 6.73 4.44
N ALA A 66 -6.65 6.77 5.63
CA ALA A 66 -5.49 5.96 5.98
C ALA A 66 -5.83 4.47 6.03
N LEU A 67 -7.01 4.12 6.56
CA LEU A 67 -7.48 2.73 6.58
C LEU A 67 -7.73 2.19 5.16
N ALA A 68 -8.39 2.96 4.30
CA ALA A 68 -8.60 2.58 2.91
C ALA A 68 -7.27 2.41 2.15
N ALA A 69 -6.32 3.32 2.39
CA ALA A 69 -4.95 3.21 1.88
C ALA A 69 -4.24 1.94 2.36
N ALA A 70 -4.43 1.58 3.63
CA ALA A 70 -3.87 0.35 4.19
C ALA A 70 -4.45 -0.90 3.58
N GLN A 71 -5.76 -0.92 3.37
CA GLN A 71 -6.43 -2.03 2.71
C GLN A 71 -5.98 -2.19 1.26
N GLY A 72 -5.80 -1.08 0.53
CA GLY A 72 -5.28 -1.09 -0.84
C GLY A 72 -3.87 -1.65 -0.94
N LEU A 73 -2.96 -1.11 -0.13
CA LEU A 73 -1.59 -1.57 -0.08
C LEU A 73 -1.52 -3.04 0.35
N HIS A 74 -2.29 -3.43 1.37
CA HIS A 74 -2.42 -4.82 1.79
C HIS A 74 -2.86 -5.74 0.65
N ALA A 75 -3.90 -5.36 -0.10
CA ALA A 75 -4.39 -6.17 -1.22
C ALA A 75 -3.33 -6.35 -2.31
N VAL A 76 -2.63 -5.27 -2.69
CA VAL A 76 -1.56 -5.32 -3.71
C VAL A 76 -0.38 -6.18 -3.24
N LEU A 77 0.10 -5.98 -2.02
CA LEU A 77 1.21 -6.76 -1.45
C LEU A 77 0.83 -8.24 -1.31
N GLY A 78 -0.38 -8.55 -0.87
CA GLY A 78 -0.88 -9.91 -0.76
C GLY A 78 -0.88 -10.64 -2.11
N LEU A 79 -1.39 -9.99 -3.16
CA LEU A 79 -1.36 -10.55 -4.52
C LEU A 79 0.07 -10.69 -5.05
N PHE A 80 0.93 -9.72 -4.78
CA PHE A 80 2.33 -9.75 -5.22
C PHE A 80 3.10 -10.91 -4.59
N ILE A 81 2.97 -11.10 -3.28
CA ILE A 81 3.56 -12.22 -2.52
C ILE A 81 3.10 -13.56 -3.10
N GLN A 82 1.81 -13.71 -3.40
CA GLN A 82 1.27 -14.93 -3.98
C GLN A 82 1.83 -15.21 -5.38
N GLN A 83 1.91 -14.18 -6.22
CA GLN A 83 2.34 -14.30 -7.61
C GLN A 83 3.85 -14.59 -7.74
N TYR A 84 4.67 -13.89 -6.97
CA TYR A 84 6.13 -13.96 -7.07
C TYR A 84 6.78 -14.85 -5.99
N ARG A 85 6.01 -15.37 -5.03
CA ARG A 85 6.51 -16.07 -3.84
C ARG A 85 7.51 -15.26 -3.02
N ALA A 86 7.45 -13.94 -3.14
CA ALA A 86 8.38 -13.01 -2.52
C ALA A 86 8.19 -12.90 -1.00
N LYS A 87 9.28 -12.64 -0.29
CA LYS A 87 9.23 -12.18 1.11
C LYS A 87 9.19 -10.67 1.13
N VAL A 88 8.19 -10.11 1.80
CA VAL A 88 7.99 -8.66 1.89
C VAL A 88 8.20 -8.17 3.32
N LYS A 89 8.97 -7.10 3.47
CA LYS A 89 9.02 -6.29 4.69
C LYS A 89 8.49 -4.90 4.41
N VAL A 90 7.75 -4.35 5.36
CA VAL A 90 7.16 -3.02 5.31
C VAL A 90 7.68 -2.24 6.51
N ASP A 91 8.41 -1.15 6.25
CA ASP A 91 9.09 -0.35 7.27
C ASP A 91 9.91 -1.21 8.25
N GLY A 92 10.64 -2.19 7.70
CA GLY A 92 11.49 -3.13 8.46
C GLY A 92 10.76 -4.27 9.16
N LYS A 93 9.42 -4.30 9.20
CA LYS A 93 8.63 -5.39 9.77
C LYS A 93 8.22 -6.40 8.71
N LEU A 94 8.13 -7.69 9.04
CA LEU A 94 7.56 -8.66 8.11
C LEU A 94 6.10 -8.30 7.79
N TYR A 95 5.66 -8.59 6.56
CA TYR A 95 4.32 -8.27 6.08
C TYR A 95 3.21 -8.67 7.07
N GLY A 96 3.25 -9.88 7.63
CA GLY A 96 2.27 -10.34 8.62
C GLY A 96 2.21 -9.48 9.89
N ASP A 97 3.37 -9.07 10.41
CA ASP A 97 3.48 -8.25 11.62
C ASP A 97 3.05 -6.80 11.36
N TRP A 98 3.31 -6.29 10.15
CA TRP A 98 2.87 -4.96 9.73
C TRP A 98 1.34 -4.87 9.61
N VAL A 99 0.70 -5.88 9.02
CA VAL A 99 -0.77 -5.94 8.88
C VAL A 99 -1.46 -5.90 10.24
N ALA A 100 -0.90 -6.57 11.25
CA ALA A 100 -1.45 -6.56 12.61
C ALA A 100 -1.37 -5.17 13.28
N ALA A 101 -0.33 -4.40 12.98
CA ALA A 101 -0.08 -3.09 13.59
C ALA A 101 -0.88 -1.95 12.90
N ARG A 102 -1.20 -2.08 11.62
CA ARG A 102 -1.93 -1.09 10.79
C ARG A 102 -1.36 0.35 10.73
N PRO A 103 -0.06 0.67 10.91
CA PRO A 103 0.39 2.03 10.66
C PRO A 103 0.61 2.22 9.16
N LEU A 104 -0.13 3.16 8.55
CA LEU A 104 0.31 3.74 7.29
C LEU A 104 0.73 5.17 7.53
N THR A 105 2.05 5.35 7.52
CA THR A 105 2.71 6.64 7.52
C THR A 105 2.62 7.28 6.14
N HIS A 106 2.95 8.57 6.03
CA HIS A 106 2.95 9.29 4.76
C HIS A 106 3.77 8.59 3.65
N ARG A 107 4.87 7.94 4.04
CA ARG A 107 5.78 7.14 3.21
C ARG A 107 6.04 5.81 3.89
N THR A 108 6.08 4.74 3.12
CA THR A 108 6.35 3.37 3.55
C THR A 108 7.37 2.72 2.65
N GLU A 109 8.39 2.11 3.24
CA GLU A 109 9.44 1.37 2.54
C GLU A 109 9.08 -0.10 2.46
N VAL A 110 8.97 -0.64 1.23
CA VAL A 110 8.63 -2.03 0.99
C VAL A 110 9.84 -2.75 0.41
N GLN A 111 10.51 -3.53 1.24
CA GLN A 111 11.59 -4.41 0.80
C GLN A 111 11.01 -5.72 0.26
N VAL A 112 11.46 -6.13 -0.91
CA VAL A 112 10.96 -7.28 -1.65
C VAL A 112 12.13 -8.22 -1.95
N CYS A 113 12.17 -9.36 -1.27
CA CYS A 113 13.17 -10.39 -1.50
C CYS A 113 12.55 -11.56 -2.29
N PRO A 114 13.27 -12.13 -3.28
CA PRO A 114 12.88 -13.39 -3.92
C PRO A 114 12.70 -14.57 -2.96
#